data_AF-A0A1Z1WED6-F1
#
_entry.id   AF-A0A1Z1WED6-F1
#
_cell.length_a   1.000
_cell.length_b   1.000
_cell.length_c   1.000
_cell.angle_alpha   90.00
_cell.angle_beta   90.00
_cell.angle_gamma   90.00
#
_symmetry.space_group_name_H-M   'P 1'
#
loop_
_entity.id
_entity.type
_entity.pdbx_description
1 polymer ?
#
loop_
_entity_poly.entity_id
_entity_poly.type
_entity_poly.pdbx_seq_one_letter_code
_entity_poly.pdbx_strand_id
1 'polypeptide(L)'
;MSTKKPEDNRRAHREEHREQALEEHYAIVPRRVSFDWDETSLDWIPDEPVATHVINVLHLLLPAGERWFVKVFKEGLPLVTDPVLRKDVKGFMGQEATHSVQHAHVLDHLAAQRLDTADFTKYVDFLFERLLGERTPLGPLVSTQEWLRFRLAVVAAIEQFTAVLGDWVLAADGLDRAGADDVMLDLLRWHGAEEVEHRAVAFDMYQHCGGTGAPRYARRVAAMAVTAPVMLYLWIWGSAYLLRHDPRFARARGTSGTAGAAGRPRLTPGRTTGRSTRACCPPCGSSARPCPATCGGRTIRRRRARCARPSTIWRSRPRRGPRRRWRAARPSPSTERREGRKRDGGRRRDGGRGRGGGAPGVGARPE
;
A
#
# COMPACT_ATOMS: atom_id res chain seq x y z
N MET A 1 28.33 46.42 12.85
CA MET A 1 27.31 45.47 12.35
C MET A 1 27.70 44.07 12.82
N SER A 2 26.98 43.53 13.80
CA SER A 2 27.27 42.23 14.42
C SER A 2 26.89 41.11 13.46
N THR A 3 27.87 40.40 12.92
CA THR A 3 27.64 39.18 12.12
C THR A 3 27.23 38.05 13.07
N LYS A 4 25.94 37.69 13.09
CA LYS A 4 25.43 36.53 13.83
C LYS A 4 26.23 35.27 13.45
N LYS A 5 26.59 34.44 14.43
CA LYS A 5 27.39 33.22 14.25
C LYS A 5 26.71 32.27 13.24
N PRO A 6 27.47 31.47 12.46
CA PRO A 6 26.93 30.54 11.45
C PRO A 6 25.89 29.55 11.98
N GLU A 7 25.93 29.23 13.27
CA GLU A 7 24.98 28.33 13.93
C GLU A 7 23.60 28.97 14.16
N ASP A 8 23.55 30.27 14.48
CA ASP A 8 22.30 31.02 14.60
C ASP A 8 21.54 31.07 13.26
N ASN A 9 22.30 31.18 12.16
CA ASN A 9 21.71 31.23 10.82
C ASN A 9 21.10 29.87 10.41
N ARG A 10 21.73 28.75 10.81
CA ARG A 10 21.19 27.40 10.60
C ARG A 10 19.99 27.08 11.49
N ARG A 11 19.90 27.71 12.67
CA ARG A 11 18.78 27.56 13.59
C ARG A 11 17.57 28.35 13.10
N ALA A 12 17.77 29.62 12.73
CA ALA A 12 16.73 30.47 12.14
C ALA A 12 16.14 29.87 10.85
N HIS A 13 16.99 29.38 9.95
CA HIS A 13 16.52 28.75 8.71
C HIS A 13 15.77 27.43 8.95
N ARG A 14 16.04 26.73 10.06
CA ARG A 14 15.26 25.53 10.47
C ARG A 14 13.92 25.91 11.08
N GLU A 15 13.88 26.99 11.85
CA GLU A 15 12.66 27.52 12.45
C GLU A 15 11.71 28.05 11.37
N GLU A 16 12.23 28.80 10.39
CA GLU A 16 11.46 29.34 9.26
C GLU A 16 10.88 28.23 8.36
N HIS A 17 11.67 27.19 8.07
CA HIS A 17 11.17 26.00 7.35
C HIS A 17 10.11 25.22 8.15
N ARG A 18 10.23 25.20 9.48
CA ARG A 18 9.25 24.54 10.35
C ARG A 18 7.94 25.31 10.40
N GLU A 19 7.99 26.64 10.46
CA GLU A 19 6.81 27.50 10.41
C GLU A 19 6.09 27.40 9.05
N GLN A 20 6.83 27.43 7.94
CA GLN A 20 6.24 27.21 6.61
C GLN A 20 5.63 25.81 6.46
N ALA A 21 6.28 24.77 7.00
CA ALA A 21 5.74 23.40 6.99
C ALA A 21 4.48 23.25 7.87
N LEU A 22 4.34 24.05 8.93
CA LEU A 22 3.15 24.09 9.77
C LEU A 22 2.00 24.85 9.09
N GLU A 23 2.29 25.92 8.33
CA GLU A 23 1.29 26.63 7.51
C GLU A 23 0.79 25.81 6.30
N GLU A 24 1.61 24.92 5.76
CA GLU A 24 1.27 24.05 4.62
C GLU A 24 0.78 22.64 5.01
N HIS A 25 0.56 22.36 6.30
CA HIS A 25 0.16 21.04 6.77
C HIS A 25 -1.21 20.62 6.20
N TYR A 26 -1.19 19.61 5.32
CA TYR A 26 -2.38 19.05 4.71
C TYR A 26 -3.01 17.99 5.63
N ALA A 27 -4.27 18.19 6.00
CA ALA A 27 -4.96 17.27 6.88
C ALA A 27 -5.30 15.94 6.16
N ILE A 28 -4.86 14.83 6.75
CA ILE A 28 -5.20 13.48 6.29
C ILE A 28 -6.64 13.16 6.71
N VAL A 29 -7.54 13.03 5.73
CA VAL A 29 -8.98 12.83 5.97
C VAL A 29 -9.49 11.63 5.18
N PRO A 30 -10.12 10.65 5.86
CA PRO A 30 -10.77 9.53 5.18
C PRO A 30 -11.89 10.00 4.25
N ARG A 31 -11.85 9.52 3.00
CA ARG A 31 -12.84 9.84 1.97
C ARG A 31 -13.74 8.61 1.76
N ARG A 32 -15.05 8.80 1.75
CA ARG A 32 -15.99 7.72 1.41
C ARG A 32 -16.07 7.60 -0.11
N VAL A 33 -15.58 6.47 -0.63
CA VAL A 33 -15.61 6.16 -2.07
C VAL A 33 -16.36 4.86 -2.31
N SER A 34 -16.89 4.71 -3.52
CA SER A 34 -17.53 3.50 -4.01
C SER A 34 -17.32 3.43 -5.53
N PHE A 35 -17.01 2.24 -6.02
CA PHE A 35 -16.80 1.96 -7.43
C PHE A 35 -17.86 0.98 -7.91
N ASP A 36 -18.28 1.13 -9.16
CA ASP A 36 -19.30 0.29 -9.81
C ASP A 36 -18.59 -0.65 -10.80
N TRP A 37 -18.54 -1.94 -10.47
CA TRP A 37 -17.71 -2.93 -11.16
C TRP A 37 -18.46 -3.70 -12.25
N ASP A 38 -19.78 -3.49 -12.39
CA ASP A 38 -20.67 -4.33 -13.20
C ASP A 38 -20.20 -4.45 -14.67
N GLU A 39 -19.60 -3.38 -15.21
CA GLU A 39 -19.12 -3.32 -16.60
C GLU A 39 -17.59 -3.53 -16.74
N THR A 40 -16.84 -3.57 -15.64
CA THR A 40 -15.37 -3.69 -15.68
C THR A 40 -14.97 -5.10 -16.11
N SER A 41 -14.30 -5.23 -17.26
CA SER A 41 -13.86 -6.53 -17.77
C SER A 41 -12.64 -7.07 -17.01
N LEU A 42 -12.41 -8.39 -17.09
CA LEU A 42 -11.19 -9.02 -16.54
C LEU A 42 -9.93 -8.46 -17.23
N ASP A 43 -10.03 -8.14 -18.53
CA ASP A 43 -9.03 -7.45 -19.33
C ASP A 43 -9.29 -5.95 -19.31
N TRP A 44 -9.24 -5.37 -18.11
CA TRP A 44 -9.46 -3.94 -17.95
C TRP A 44 -8.35 -3.12 -18.64
N ILE A 45 -7.24 -3.73 -19.06
CA ILE A 45 -6.37 -3.18 -20.13
C ILE A 45 -6.62 -4.00 -21.40
N PRO A 46 -7.24 -3.40 -22.44
CA PRO A 46 -7.54 -4.09 -23.70
C PRO A 46 -6.31 -4.77 -24.30
N ASP A 47 -6.49 -6.02 -24.75
CA ASP A 47 -5.49 -6.86 -25.41
C ASP A 47 -4.17 -7.11 -24.64
N GLU A 48 -4.10 -6.71 -23.37
CA GLU A 48 -2.88 -6.77 -22.54
C GLU A 48 -3.11 -7.54 -21.23
N PRO A 49 -3.38 -8.87 -21.31
CA PRO A 49 -3.70 -9.69 -20.13
C PRO A 49 -2.53 -9.81 -19.15
N VAL A 50 -1.28 -9.75 -19.64
CA VAL A 50 -0.10 -9.77 -18.78
C VAL A 50 0.01 -8.48 -17.98
N ALA A 51 -0.16 -7.31 -18.62
CA ALA A 51 -0.11 -6.03 -17.92
C ALA A 51 -1.24 -5.91 -16.88
N THR A 52 -2.45 -6.32 -17.27
CA THR A 52 -3.63 -6.40 -16.41
C THR A 52 -3.31 -7.21 -15.15
N HIS A 53 -2.81 -8.44 -15.31
CA HIS A 53 -2.54 -9.30 -14.15
C HIS A 53 -1.34 -8.86 -13.31
N VAL A 54 -0.32 -8.26 -13.92
CA VAL A 54 0.81 -7.68 -13.18
C VAL A 54 0.36 -6.56 -12.25
N ILE A 55 -0.62 -5.75 -12.67
CA ILE A 55 -1.19 -4.69 -11.84
C ILE A 55 -2.20 -5.28 -10.84
N ASN A 56 -3.01 -6.26 -11.25
CA ASN A 56 -4.00 -6.89 -10.37
C ASN A 56 -3.39 -7.50 -9.09
N VAL A 57 -2.10 -7.85 -9.10
CA VAL A 57 -1.40 -8.32 -7.90
C VAL A 57 -1.56 -7.36 -6.71
N LEU A 58 -1.67 -6.05 -6.96
CA LEU A 58 -1.98 -5.04 -5.94
C LEU A 58 -3.21 -5.44 -5.12
N HIS A 59 -4.31 -5.82 -5.77
CA HIS A 59 -5.56 -6.19 -5.10
C HIS A 59 -5.44 -7.48 -4.28
N LEU A 60 -4.47 -8.34 -4.58
CA LEU A 60 -4.21 -9.56 -3.80
C LEU A 60 -3.37 -9.29 -2.55
N LEU A 61 -2.54 -8.24 -2.57
CA LEU A 61 -1.60 -7.92 -1.49
C LEU A 61 -2.17 -6.92 -0.48
N LEU A 62 -2.77 -5.85 -1.01
CA LEU A 62 -3.14 -4.67 -0.26
C LEU A 62 -4.19 -4.92 0.84
N PRO A 63 -5.31 -5.63 0.64
CA PRO A 63 -6.33 -5.78 1.67
C PRO A 63 -5.80 -6.33 3.01
N ALA A 64 -4.92 -7.33 2.94
CA ALA A 64 -4.31 -7.93 4.12
C ALA A 64 -3.27 -6.99 4.76
N GLY A 65 -2.45 -6.35 3.93
CA GLY A 65 -1.43 -5.38 4.35
C GLY A 65 -2.03 -4.17 5.05
N GLU A 66 -3.04 -3.53 4.46
CA GLU A 66 -3.70 -2.32 4.97
C GLU A 66 -4.44 -2.60 6.29
N ARG A 67 -5.12 -3.75 6.40
CA ARG A 67 -5.67 -4.22 7.69
C ARG A 67 -4.57 -4.39 8.74
N TRP A 68 -3.40 -4.88 8.34
CA TRP A 68 -2.26 -5.03 9.24
C TRP A 68 -1.63 -3.67 9.61
N PHE A 69 -1.56 -2.70 8.70
CA PHE A 69 -1.09 -1.34 8.99
C PHE A 69 -1.94 -0.71 10.09
N VAL A 70 -3.26 -0.80 9.99
CA VAL A 70 -4.21 -0.32 11.01
C VAL A 70 -3.94 -0.97 12.37
N LYS A 71 -3.69 -2.29 12.42
CA LYS A 71 -3.36 -3.02 13.66
C LYS A 71 -2.06 -2.49 14.28
N VAL A 72 -0.97 -2.42 13.51
CA VAL A 72 0.35 -1.97 13.99
C VAL A 72 0.30 -0.51 14.44
N PHE A 73 -0.37 0.36 13.70
CA PHE A 73 -0.46 1.78 14.05
C PHE A 73 -1.33 1.99 15.28
N LYS A 74 -2.38 1.18 15.47
CA LYS A 74 -3.16 1.19 16.71
C LYS A 74 -2.32 0.83 17.93
N GLU A 75 -1.40 -0.14 17.81
CA GLU A 75 -0.45 -0.49 18.89
C GLU A 75 0.55 0.64 19.17
N GLY A 76 1.03 1.32 18.13
CA GLY A 76 1.98 2.43 18.28
C GLY A 76 1.33 3.75 18.72
N LEU A 77 0.05 3.98 18.43
CA LEU A 77 -0.64 5.26 18.63
C LEU A 77 -0.54 5.79 20.08
N PRO A 78 -0.62 4.98 21.15
CA PRO A 78 -0.41 5.45 22.52
C PRO A 78 0.98 6.05 22.78
N LEU A 79 1.99 5.69 21.98
CA LEU A 79 3.36 6.18 22.10
C LEU A 79 3.57 7.54 21.41
N VAL A 80 2.60 8.00 20.61
CA VAL A 80 2.68 9.27 19.88
C VAL A 80 2.32 10.43 20.78
N THR A 81 3.31 11.27 21.08
CA THR A 81 3.20 12.45 21.94
C THR A 81 2.88 13.74 21.18
N ASP A 82 3.19 13.80 19.88
CA ASP A 82 2.87 14.94 19.02
C ASP A 82 1.38 14.91 18.62
N PRO A 83 0.58 15.93 18.99
CA PRO A 83 -0.84 15.96 18.67
C PRO A 83 -1.15 16.04 17.17
N VAL A 84 -0.27 16.64 16.36
CA VAL A 84 -0.43 16.74 14.90
C VAL A 84 -0.21 15.37 14.28
N LEU A 85 0.91 14.72 14.59
CA LEU A 85 1.20 13.36 14.13
C LEU A 85 0.13 12.37 14.59
N ARG A 86 -0.37 12.50 15.83
CA ARG A 86 -1.45 11.65 16.35
C ARG A 86 -2.74 11.80 15.53
N LYS A 87 -3.04 13.00 15.03
CA LYS A 87 -4.18 13.25 14.15
C LYS A 87 -3.96 12.63 12.77
N ASP A 88 -2.77 12.79 12.20
CA ASP A 88 -2.44 12.26 10.88
C ASP A 88 -2.44 10.74 10.85
N VAL A 89 -1.86 10.10 11.88
CA VAL A 89 -1.89 8.63 12.04
C VAL A 89 -3.33 8.11 12.13
N LYS A 90 -4.24 8.84 12.78
CA LYS A 90 -5.67 8.46 12.79
C LYS A 90 -6.33 8.65 11.44
N GLY A 91 -5.97 9.69 10.70
CA GLY A 91 -6.44 9.93 9.33
C GLY A 91 -6.01 8.79 8.41
N PHE A 92 -4.71 8.47 8.42
CA PHE A 92 -4.11 7.33 7.73
C PHE A 92 -4.87 6.03 8.03
N MET A 93 -5.05 5.68 9.32
CA MET A 93 -5.77 4.46 9.70
C MET A 93 -7.21 4.40 9.16
N GLY A 94 -7.86 5.54 8.97
CA GLY A 94 -9.20 5.60 8.38
C GLY A 94 -9.21 5.49 6.85
N GLN A 95 -8.21 6.03 6.17
CA GLN A 95 -8.01 5.86 4.72
C GLN A 95 -7.69 4.39 4.42
N GLU A 96 -6.71 3.81 5.11
CA GLU A 96 -6.31 2.39 5.04
C GLU A 96 -7.48 1.41 5.23
N ALA A 97 -8.34 1.67 6.23
CA ALA A 97 -9.52 0.86 6.43
C ALA A 97 -10.46 0.92 5.21
N THR A 98 -10.54 2.07 4.54
CA THR A 98 -11.34 2.25 3.32
C THR A 98 -10.68 1.59 2.12
N HIS A 99 -9.36 1.71 1.94
CA HIS A 99 -8.59 1.03 0.90
C HIS A 99 -8.84 -0.49 0.95
N SER A 100 -8.76 -1.07 2.14
CA SER A 100 -8.84 -2.52 2.30
C SER A 100 -10.20 -3.08 1.86
N VAL A 101 -11.26 -2.29 2.05
CA VAL A 101 -12.60 -2.62 1.60
C VAL A 101 -12.72 -2.49 0.08
N GLN A 102 -12.20 -1.42 -0.51
CA GLN A 102 -12.29 -1.22 -1.97
C GLN A 102 -11.47 -2.26 -2.74
N HIS A 103 -10.26 -2.60 -2.27
CA HIS A 103 -9.47 -3.67 -2.87
C HIS A 103 -10.11 -5.05 -2.69
N ALA A 104 -10.80 -5.30 -1.57
CA ALA A 104 -11.57 -6.53 -1.39
C ALA A 104 -12.74 -6.66 -2.38
N HIS A 105 -13.43 -5.57 -2.70
CA HIS A 105 -14.46 -5.59 -3.75
C HIS A 105 -13.90 -5.97 -5.12
N VAL A 106 -12.65 -5.58 -5.44
CA VAL A 106 -11.99 -6.03 -6.68
C VAL A 106 -11.74 -7.53 -6.65
N LEU A 107 -11.35 -8.11 -5.50
CA LEU A 107 -11.19 -9.56 -5.38
C LEU A 107 -12.52 -10.30 -5.59
N ASP A 108 -13.62 -9.80 -5.02
CA ASP A 108 -14.96 -10.36 -5.25
C ASP A 108 -15.34 -10.31 -6.73
N HIS A 109 -14.99 -9.21 -7.41
CA HIS A 109 -15.20 -9.05 -8.85
C HIS A 109 -14.38 -10.05 -9.69
N LEU A 110 -13.09 -10.22 -9.39
CA LEU A 110 -12.24 -11.22 -10.04
C LEU A 110 -12.79 -12.64 -9.84
N ALA A 111 -13.30 -12.95 -8.64
CA ALA A 111 -13.93 -14.24 -8.35
C ALA A 111 -15.22 -14.44 -9.15
N ALA A 112 -16.07 -13.41 -9.30
CA ALA A 112 -17.26 -13.45 -10.15
C ALA A 112 -16.91 -13.72 -11.63
N GLN A 113 -15.73 -13.26 -12.07
CA GLN A 113 -15.16 -13.53 -13.38
C GLN A 113 -14.41 -14.87 -13.48
N ARG A 114 -14.52 -15.73 -12.46
CA ARG A 114 -13.92 -17.07 -12.37
C ARG A 114 -12.40 -17.09 -12.31
N LEU A 115 -11.79 -16.03 -11.79
CA LEU A 115 -10.37 -16.02 -11.42
C LEU A 115 -10.24 -16.29 -9.93
N ASP A 116 -9.86 -17.52 -9.57
CA ASP A 116 -9.65 -17.89 -8.18
C ASP A 116 -8.37 -17.27 -7.63
N THR A 117 -8.50 -16.50 -6.55
CA THR A 117 -7.39 -15.85 -5.83
C THR A 117 -7.20 -16.39 -4.42
N ALA A 118 -8.03 -17.34 -3.96
CA ALA A 118 -8.18 -17.68 -2.55
C ALA A 118 -6.90 -18.22 -1.92
N ASP A 119 -6.15 -19.06 -2.62
CA ASP A 119 -4.95 -19.67 -2.05
C ASP A 119 -3.79 -18.66 -1.95
N PHE A 120 -3.71 -17.72 -2.88
CA PHE A 120 -2.76 -16.63 -2.79
C PHE A 120 -3.11 -15.69 -1.63
N THR A 121 -4.37 -15.26 -1.53
CA THR A 121 -4.79 -14.33 -0.47
C THR A 121 -4.68 -14.95 0.92
N LYS A 122 -4.99 -16.25 1.08
CA LYS A 122 -4.71 -16.99 2.33
C LYS A 122 -3.24 -16.95 2.75
N TYR A 123 -2.32 -17.08 1.79
CA TYR A 123 -0.88 -17.00 2.07
C TYR A 123 -0.49 -15.59 2.52
N VAL A 124 -1.00 -14.56 1.84
CA VAL A 124 -0.73 -13.16 2.19
C VAL A 124 -1.32 -12.82 3.58
N ASP A 125 -2.54 -13.28 3.88
CA ASP A 125 -3.12 -13.15 5.22
C ASP A 125 -2.24 -13.85 6.27
N PHE A 126 -1.75 -15.06 5.99
CA PHE A 126 -0.82 -15.75 6.90
C PHE A 126 0.47 -14.95 7.13
N LEU A 127 1.06 -14.38 6.07
CA LEU A 127 2.26 -13.55 6.16
C LEU A 127 2.04 -12.35 7.12
N PHE A 128 0.96 -11.60 6.94
CA PHE A 128 0.69 -10.41 7.76
C PHE A 128 0.19 -10.73 9.16
N GLU A 129 -0.67 -11.74 9.32
CA GLU A 129 -1.29 -12.05 10.62
C GLU A 129 -0.41 -12.93 11.52
N ARG A 130 0.41 -13.81 10.94
CA ARG A 130 1.25 -14.74 11.71
C ARG A 130 2.69 -14.31 11.73
N LEU A 131 3.31 -14.09 10.57
CA LEU A 131 4.75 -13.80 10.52
C LEU A 131 5.06 -12.37 10.96
N LEU A 132 4.20 -11.42 10.60
CA LEU A 132 4.30 -10.01 11.01
C LEU A 132 3.28 -9.63 12.11
N GLY A 133 2.60 -10.60 12.70
CA GLY A 133 1.59 -10.39 13.74
C GLY A 133 2.15 -9.86 15.06
N GLU A 134 1.28 -9.77 16.08
CA GLU A 134 1.66 -9.26 17.41
C GLU A 134 2.72 -10.11 18.12
N ARG A 135 2.68 -11.44 17.90
CA ARG A 135 3.62 -12.38 18.49
C ARG A 135 4.91 -12.38 17.67
N THR A 136 6.04 -12.17 18.36
CA THR A 136 7.36 -12.26 17.73
C THR A 136 7.63 -13.72 17.28
N PRO A 137 8.04 -13.94 16.02
CA PRO A 137 8.39 -15.28 15.53
C PRO A 137 9.69 -15.81 16.15
N LEU A 138 10.51 -14.93 16.75
CA LEU A 138 11.78 -15.28 17.40
C LEU A 138 11.65 -15.55 18.91
N GLY A 139 10.41 -15.61 19.42
CA GLY A 139 10.13 -15.90 20.83
C GLY A 139 10.77 -14.86 21.78
N PRO A 140 11.28 -15.28 22.96
CA PRO A 140 11.77 -14.34 23.99
C PRO A 140 13.05 -13.58 23.60
N LEU A 141 13.67 -13.89 22.46
CA LEU A 141 14.91 -13.26 21.99
C LEU A 141 14.71 -11.79 21.58
N VAL A 142 13.49 -11.39 21.25
CA VAL A 142 13.16 -10.02 20.84
C VAL A 142 12.04 -9.50 21.74
N SER A 143 12.27 -8.34 22.37
CA SER A 143 11.25 -7.72 23.20
C SER A 143 10.05 -7.26 22.37
N THR A 144 8.86 -7.25 22.96
CA THR A 144 7.63 -6.76 22.31
C THR A 144 7.81 -5.34 21.75
N GLN A 145 8.57 -4.50 22.45
CA GLN A 145 8.86 -3.14 22.02
C GLN A 145 9.78 -3.09 20.78
N GLU A 146 10.85 -3.89 20.74
CA GLU A 146 11.70 -3.96 19.55
C GLU A 146 10.95 -4.57 18.36
N TRP A 147 10.07 -5.54 18.62
CA TRP A 147 9.21 -6.11 17.59
C TRP A 147 8.25 -5.08 17.01
N LEU A 148 7.58 -4.28 17.84
CA LEU A 148 6.75 -3.17 17.38
C LEU A 148 7.57 -2.15 16.56
N ARG A 149 8.77 -1.77 17.03
CA ARG A 149 9.66 -0.84 16.30
C ARG A 149 10.06 -1.38 14.94
N PHE A 150 10.29 -2.69 14.81
CA PHE A 150 10.57 -3.33 13.53
C PHE A 150 9.34 -3.31 12.62
N ARG A 151 8.16 -3.69 13.11
CA ARG A 151 6.92 -3.65 12.32
C ARG A 151 6.58 -2.23 11.84
N LEU A 152 6.76 -1.21 12.67
CA LEU A 152 6.62 0.19 12.26
C LEU A 152 7.62 0.58 11.15
N ALA A 153 8.85 0.05 11.19
CA ALA A 153 9.83 0.25 10.12
C ALA A 153 9.41 -0.44 8.82
N VAL A 154 8.79 -1.63 8.92
CA VAL A 154 8.28 -2.39 7.78
C VAL A 154 7.10 -1.66 7.14
N VAL A 155 6.15 -1.12 7.91
CA VAL A 155 5.06 -0.27 7.37
C VAL A 155 5.66 0.92 6.62
N ALA A 156 6.56 1.68 7.25
CA ALA A 156 7.21 2.82 6.59
C ALA A 156 7.98 2.43 5.31
N ALA A 157 8.51 1.20 5.24
CA ALA A 157 9.16 0.69 4.03
C ALA A 157 8.14 0.32 2.94
N ILE A 158 7.01 -0.31 3.27
CA ILE A 158 5.98 -0.67 2.28
C ILE A 158 5.36 0.61 1.71
N GLU A 159 5.01 1.56 2.57
CA GLU A 159 4.46 2.89 2.21
C GLU A 159 5.38 3.68 1.27
N GLN A 160 6.69 3.50 1.40
CA GLN A 160 7.63 4.09 0.47
C GLN A 160 7.52 3.49 -0.94
N PHE A 161 7.25 2.19 -1.07
CA PHE A 161 7.08 1.53 -2.37
C PHE A 161 5.69 1.79 -2.95
N THR A 162 4.63 1.74 -2.14
CA THR A 162 3.26 2.04 -2.59
C THR A 162 3.14 3.49 -3.04
N ALA A 163 3.78 4.45 -2.37
CA ALA A 163 3.84 5.83 -2.84
C ALA A 163 4.56 6.00 -4.19
N VAL A 164 5.59 5.19 -4.47
CA VAL A 164 6.26 5.19 -5.79
C VAL A 164 5.31 4.66 -6.88
N LEU A 165 4.55 3.61 -6.57
CA LEU A 165 3.53 3.08 -7.48
C LEU A 165 2.35 4.05 -7.65
N GLY A 166 1.97 4.75 -6.59
CA GLY A 166 0.96 5.80 -6.58
C GLY A 166 1.34 6.97 -7.48
N ASP A 167 2.56 7.50 -7.33
CA ASP A 167 3.08 8.56 -8.21
C ASP A 167 3.13 8.09 -9.68
N TRP A 168 3.55 6.85 -9.93
CA TRP A 168 3.55 6.26 -11.27
C TRP A 168 2.15 6.20 -11.89
N VAL A 169 1.14 5.67 -11.18
CA VAL A 169 -0.20 5.48 -11.76
C VAL A 169 -0.94 6.80 -12.01
N LEU A 170 -0.65 7.82 -11.21
CA LEU A 170 -1.13 9.18 -11.44
C LEU A 170 -0.56 9.80 -12.72
N ALA A 171 0.64 9.39 -13.12
CA ALA A 171 1.34 9.88 -14.32
C ALA A 171 1.30 8.91 -15.51
N ALA A 172 0.59 7.78 -15.41
CA ALA A 172 0.60 6.71 -16.39
C ALA A 172 -0.25 7.00 -17.64
N ASP A 173 0.14 7.99 -18.45
CA ASP A 173 -0.51 8.32 -19.74
C ASP A 173 -0.55 7.10 -20.71
N GLY A 174 0.29 6.10 -20.49
CA GLY A 174 0.27 4.83 -21.22
C GLY A 174 -1.01 4.01 -21.02
N LEU A 175 -1.54 3.98 -19.79
CA LEU A 175 -2.79 3.28 -19.49
C LEU A 175 -3.99 3.98 -20.13
N ASP A 176 -4.00 5.31 -20.12
CA ASP A 176 -5.06 6.09 -20.80
C ASP A 176 -5.04 5.84 -22.32
N ARG A 177 -3.85 5.78 -22.94
CA ARG A 177 -3.72 5.49 -24.37
C ARG A 177 -4.08 4.06 -24.74
N ALA A 178 -3.89 3.11 -23.82
CA ALA A 178 -4.28 1.72 -24.01
C ALA A 178 -5.80 1.52 -23.92
N GLY A 179 -6.57 2.54 -23.52
CA GLY A 179 -8.01 2.43 -23.31
C GLY A 179 -8.36 1.60 -22.08
N ALA A 180 -7.53 1.67 -21.03
CA ALA A 180 -7.80 0.97 -19.79
C ALA A 180 -9.12 1.45 -19.14
N ASP A 181 -9.81 0.54 -18.47
CA ASP A 181 -11.11 0.75 -17.84
C ASP A 181 -11.09 1.93 -16.85
N ASP A 182 -12.05 2.85 -17.01
CA ASP A 182 -12.11 4.08 -16.22
C ASP A 182 -12.32 3.81 -14.73
N VAL A 183 -13.11 2.79 -14.36
CA VAL A 183 -13.41 2.46 -12.96
C VAL A 183 -12.17 1.91 -12.26
N MET A 184 -11.45 1.00 -12.93
CA MET A 184 -10.19 0.48 -12.40
C MET A 184 -9.14 1.60 -12.25
N LEU A 185 -8.99 2.47 -13.25
CA LEU A 185 -8.07 3.60 -13.16
C LEU A 185 -8.46 4.59 -12.07
N ASP A 186 -9.74 4.86 -11.87
CA ASP A 186 -10.22 5.74 -10.82
C ASP A 186 -9.89 5.16 -9.43
N LEU A 187 -10.06 3.85 -9.19
CA LEU A 187 -9.63 3.21 -7.95
C LEU A 187 -8.12 3.31 -7.75
N LEU A 188 -7.32 2.94 -8.76
CA LEU A 188 -5.85 2.93 -8.64
C LEU A 188 -5.29 4.34 -8.42
N ARG A 189 -5.86 5.35 -9.07
CA ARG A 189 -5.43 6.76 -8.93
C ARG A 189 -5.90 7.38 -7.62
N TRP A 190 -7.11 7.04 -7.15
CA TRP A 190 -7.58 7.46 -5.84
C TRP A 190 -6.67 6.91 -4.74
N HIS A 191 -6.44 5.59 -4.74
CA HIS A 191 -5.55 4.97 -3.78
C HIS A 191 -4.12 5.54 -3.93
N GLY A 192 -3.57 5.56 -5.14
CA GLY A 192 -2.23 6.07 -5.39
C GLY A 192 -2.00 7.53 -4.92
N ALA A 193 -3.03 8.38 -4.96
CA ALA A 193 -2.95 9.73 -4.41
C ALA A 193 -2.86 9.74 -2.88
N GLU A 194 -3.60 8.86 -2.20
CA GLU A 194 -3.56 8.72 -0.73
C GLU A 194 -2.23 8.10 -0.28
N GLU A 195 -1.65 7.15 -1.01
CA GLU A 195 -0.32 6.58 -0.70
C GLU A 195 0.81 7.62 -0.68
N VAL A 196 0.72 8.66 -1.52
CA VAL A 196 1.69 9.76 -1.51
C VAL A 196 1.59 10.56 -0.21
N GLU A 197 0.39 10.72 0.33
CA GLU A 197 0.14 11.32 1.65
C GLU A 197 0.68 10.40 2.77
N HIS A 198 0.36 9.11 2.68
CA HIS A 198 0.69 8.08 3.66
C HIS A 198 2.19 7.90 3.92
N ARG A 199 3.02 7.97 2.86
CA ARG A 199 4.49 7.87 2.97
C ARG A 199 5.07 8.76 4.06
N ALA A 200 4.61 10.01 4.15
CA ALA A 200 5.10 10.95 5.15
C ALA A 200 4.65 10.51 6.56
N VAL A 201 3.36 10.19 6.71
CA VAL A 201 2.77 9.78 8.00
C VAL A 201 3.45 8.54 8.55
N ALA A 202 3.65 7.51 7.72
CA ALA A 202 4.25 6.27 8.15
C ALA A 202 5.73 6.42 8.53
N PHE A 203 6.47 7.23 7.76
CA PHE A 203 7.85 7.56 8.10
C PHE A 203 7.94 8.36 9.40
N ASP A 204 7.08 9.34 9.61
CA ASP A 204 7.07 10.16 10.82
C ASP A 204 6.63 9.36 12.06
N MET A 205 5.65 8.47 11.90
CA MET A 205 5.26 7.50 12.92
C MET A 205 6.44 6.62 13.34
N TYR A 206 7.19 6.10 12.36
CA TYR A 206 8.40 5.34 12.64
C TYR A 206 9.51 6.18 13.28
N GLN A 207 9.71 7.42 12.83
CA GLN A 207 10.71 8.31 13.40
C GLN A 207 10.41 8.66 14.87
N HIS A 208 9.13 8.82 15.20
CA HIS A 208 8.65 9.12 16.55
C HIS A 208 8.77 7.91 17.49
N CYS A 209 8.30 6.74 17.06
CA CYS A 209 8.15 5.55 17.91
C CYS A 209 9.33 4.57 17.79
N GLY A 210 10.13 4.67 16.73
CA GLY A 210 11.21 3.76 16.34
C GLY A 210 12.49 3.86 17.17
N GLY A 211 12.48 4.51 18.34
CA GLY A 211 13.69 4.74 19.15
C GLY A 211 14.59 5.85 18.57
N THR A 212 15.88 5.81 18.88
CA THR A 212 16.83 6.89 18.56
C THR A 212 18.16 6.37 18.04
N GLY A 213 18.99 7.26 17.47
CA GLY A 213 20.38 6.98 17.10
C GLY A 213 20.57 5.93 15.99
N ALA A 214 21.75 5.32 15.99
CA ALA A 214 22.16 4.29 15.02
C ALA A 214 21.24 3.06 14.98
N PRO A 215 20.72 2.53 16.11
CA PRO A 215 19.78 1.39 16.07
C PRO A 215 18.50 1.67 15.28
N ARG A 216 17.96 2.89 15.37
CA ARG A 216 16.80 3.29 14.53
C ARG A 216 17.19 3.27 13.06
N TYR A 217 18.30 3.91 12.69
CA TYR A 217 18.74 3.90 11.30
C TYR A 217 18.97 2.48 10.76
N ALA A 218 19.63 1.63 11.53
CA ALA A 218 19.89 0.23 11.17
C ALA A 218 18.58 -0.55 10.96
N ARG A 219 17.59 -0.40 11.85
CA ARG A 219 16.27 -1.02 11.68
C ARG A 219 15.55 -0.55 10.42
N ARG A 220 15.65 0.73 10.07
CA ARG A 220 15.10 1.25 8.81
C ARG A 220 15.72 0.58 7.58
N VAL A 221 17.05 0.45 7.58
CA VAL A 221 17.77 -0.23 6.50
C VAL A 221 17.41 -1.72 6.45
N ALA A 222 17.34 -2.39 7.60
CA ALA A 222 16.94 -3.79 7.69
C ALA A 222 15.51 -4.01 7.18
N ALA A 223 14.57 -3.14 7.54
CA ALA A 223 13.20 -3.19 7.04
C ALA A 223 13.17 -3.05 5.51
N MET A 224 13.89 -2.09 4.93
CA MET A 224 14.00 -1.97 3.47
C MET A 224 14.60 -3.22 2.82
N ALA A 225 15.68 -3.77 3.41
CA ALA A 225 16.36 -4.95 2.92
C ALA A 225 15.51 -6.22 2.97
N VAL A 226 14.50 -6.28 3.86
CA VAL A 226 13.53 -7.38 3.94
C VAL A 226 12.32 -7.12 3.04
N THR A 227 11.72 -5.92 3.16
CA THR A 227 10.50 -5.55 2.43
C THR A 227 10.69 -5.59 0.92
N ALA A 228 11.77 -5.01 0.39
CA ALA A 228 11.98 -4.93 -1.05
C ALA A 228 12.02 -6.30 -1.76
N PRO A 229 12.85 -7.27 -1.33
CA PRO A 229 12.88 -8.59 -1.97
C PRO A 229 11.59 -9.39 -1.72
N VAL A 230 10.95 -9.27 -0.56
CA VAL A 230 9.68 -9.96 -0.28
C VAL A 230 8.58 -9.41 -1.18
N MET A 231 8.45 -8.09 -1.31
CA MET A 231 7.48 -7.48 -2.22
C MET A 231 7.74 -7.89 -3.67
N LEU A 232 9.00 -7.85 -4.13
CA LEU A 232 9.36 -8.28 -5.48
C LEU A 232 9.00 -9.75 -5.72
N TYR A 233 9.30 -10.63 -4.76
CA TYR A 233 8.94 -12.05 -4.84
C TYR A 233 7.43 -12.24 -4.92
N LEU A 234 6.67 -11.61 -4.02
CA LEU A 234 5.21 -11.67 -4.02
C LEU A 234 4.61 -11.11 -5.31
N TRP A 235 5.22 -10.08 -5.89
CA TRP A 235 4.79 -9.51 -7.16
C TRP A 235 4.96 -10.48 -8.32
N ILE A 236 6.14 -11.09 -8.44
CA ILE A 236 6.46 -12.07 -9.48
C ILE A 236 5.57 -13.31 -9.31
N TRP A 237 5.47 -13.82 -8.08
CA TRP A 237 4.67 -14.99 -7.78
C TRP A 237 3.17 -14.72 -8.02
N GLY A 238 2.65 -13.58 -7.58
CA GLY A 238 1.26 -13.17 -7.78
C GLY A 238 0.91 -12.99 -9.25
N SER A 239 1.78 -12.34 -10.03
CA SER A 239 1.58 -12.19 -11.47
C SER A 239 1.51 -13.55 -12.15
N ALA A 240 2.45 -14.44 -11.81
CA ALA A 240 2.47 -15.79 -12.34
C ALA A 240 1.31 -16.66 -11.82
N TYR A 241 0.80 -16.40 -10.62
CA TYR A 241 -0.35 -17.07 -10.05
C TYR A 241 -1.62 -16.68 -10.82
N LEU A 242 -1.89 -15.39 -10.99
CA LEU A 242 -3.06 -14.88 -11.73
C LEU A 242 -3.06 -15.37 -13.17
N LEU A 243 -1.92 -15.26 -13.88
CA LEU A 243 -1.79 -15.78 -15.25
C LEU A 243 -2.03 -17.29 -15.34
N ARG A 244 -1.70 -18.07 -14.30
CA ARG A 244 -1.95 -19.52 -14.29
C ARG A 244 -3.41 -19.86 -13.99
N HIS A 245 -4.11 -19.04 -13.22
CA HIS A 245 -5.50 -19.29 -12.85
C HIS A 245 -6.50 -18.62 -13.80
N ASP A 246 -6.02 -17.75 -14.69
CA ASP A 246 -6.84 -17.22 -15.77
C ASP A 246 -7.39 -18.34 -16.67
N PRO A 247 -8.73 -18.45 -16.82
CA PRO A 247 -9.36 -19.52 -17.60
C PRO A 247 -8.83 -19.65 -19.04
N ARG A 248 -8.35 -18.56 -19.64
CA ARG A 248 -7.81 -18.52 -21.00
C ARG A 248 -6.51 -19.29 -21.11
N PHE A 249 -5.63 -19.17 -20.11
CA PHE A 249 -4.31 -19.80 -20.09
C PHE A 249 -4.28 -21.13 -19.31
N ALA A 250 -5.24 -21.35 -18.41
CA ALA A 250 -5.40 -22.60 -17.68
C ALA A 250 -5.82 -23.75 -18.62
N ARG A 251 -6.75 -23.51 -19.55
CA ARG A 251 -7.22 -24.52 -20.50
C ARG A 251 -6.17 -24.92 -21.54
N ALA A 252 -5.36 -23.97 -22.00
CA ALA A 252 -4.29 -24.24 -22.97
C ALA A 252 -3.22 -25.22 -22.45
N ARG A 253 -3.10 -25.39 -21.12
CA ARG A 253 -2.21 -26.39 -20.50
C ARG A 253 -2.86 -27.76 -20.28
N GLY A 254 -4.19 -27.86 -20.36
CA GLY A 254 -4.93 -29.12 -20.29
C GLY A 254 -5.03 -29.83 -21.65
N THR A 255 -4.89 -29.10 -22.75
CA THR A 255 -4.81 -29.64 -24.11
C THR A 255 -3.36 -29.70 -24.58
N SER A 256 -2.57 -30.61 -24.02
CA SER A 256 -1.35 -31.10 -24.67
C SER A 256 -1.76 -32.03 -25.81
N GLY A 257 -2.35 -31.44 -26.85
CA GLY A 257 -2.80 -32.06 -28.08
C GLY A 257 -3.09 -30.90 -29.04
N THR A 258 -2.23 -30.76 -30.05
CA THR A 258 -2.23 -29.71 -31.09
C THR A 258 -1.85 -28.29 -30.62
N ALA A 259 -0.57 -28.07 -30.34
CA ALA A 259 0.04 -26.75 -30.44
C ALA A 259 0.33 -26.44 -31.91
N GLY A 260 -0.67 -25.90 -32.61
CA GLY A 260 -0.55 -25.36 -33.96
C GLY A 260 -1.13 -23.95 -34.02
N ALA A 261 -0.24 -22.97 -34.16
CA ALA A 261 -0.50 -21.60 -34.62
C ALA A 261 -1.34 -20.66 -33.73
N ALA A 262 -0.67 -19.86 -32.91
CA ALA A 262 -0.96 -18.41 -32.77
C ALA A 262 0.20 -17.72 -32.02
N GLY A 263 1.13 -17.15 -32.77
CA GLY A 263 2.22 -16.33 -32.22
C GLY A 263 3.26 -16.05 -33.28
N ARG A 264 3.21 -14.87 -33.90
CA ARG A 264 4.24 -14.40 -34.86
C ARG A 264 5.58 -14.24 -34.11
N PRO A 265 6.65 -14.95 -34.49
CA PRO A 265 7.95 -14.78 -33.86
C PRO A 265 8.69 -13.64 -34.56
N ARG A 266 8.72 -12.46 -33.95
CA ARG A 266 9.80 -11.50 -34.15
C ARG A 266 9.97 -10.70 -32.87
N LEU A 267 11.01 -11.07 -32.11
CA LEU A 267 11.93 -10.22 -31.33
C LEU A 267 12.53 -11.05 -30.18
N THR A 268 13.44 -11.98 -30.50
CA THR A 268 14.44 -12.50 -29.56
C THR A 268 15.76 -12.73 -30.31
N PRO A 269 16.92 -12.25 -29.82
CA PRO A 269 18.21 -12.58 -30.40
C PRO A 269 18.53 -14.05 -30.12
N GLY A 270 18.90 -14.79 -31.17
CA GLY A 270 19.23 -16.20 -31.09
C GLY A 270 20.43 -16.47 -30.19
N ARG A 271 20.27 -17.44 -29.27
CA ARG A 271 21.38 -18.16 -28.63
C ARG A 271 21.95 -19.15 -29.65
N THR A 272 23.14 -18.89 -30.18
CA THR A 272 23.98 -19.95 -30.75
C THR A 272 24.78 -20.58 -29.62
N THR A 273 24.55 -21.88 -29.41
CA THR A 273 25.35 -22.76 -28.55
C THR A 273 26.65 -23.10 -29.26
N GLY A 274 27.79 -22.89 -28.59
CA GLY A 274 29.10 -23.37 -29.02
C GLY A 274 29.96 -23.68 -27.80
N ARG A 275 30.18 -24.97 -27.54
CA ARG A 275 30.92 -25.52 -26.40
C ARG A 275 32.42 -25.60 -26.74
N SER A 276 33.23 -24.96 -25.89
CA SER A 276 34.51 -25.41 -25.31
C SER A 276 35.79 -25.64 -26.15
N THR A 277 36.86 -25.06 -25.60
CA THR A 277 38.27 -25.49 -25.49
C THR A 277 39.33 -24.82 -26.37
N ARG A 278 40.43 -24.52 -25.65
CA ARG A 278 41.82 -24.24 -26.03
C ARG A 278 42.22 -22.78 -26.28
N ALA A 279 42.85 -22.27 -25.22
CA ALA A 279 44.27 -21.92 -25.18
C ALA A 279 44.79 -20.91 -26.20
N CYS A 280 45.34 -19.84 -25.65
CA CYS A 280 46.67 -19.26 -25.93
C CYS A 280 46.57 -17.73 -25.88
N CYS A 281 46.91 -17.15 -24.73
CA CYS A 281 47.52 -15.81 -24.72
C CYS A 281 48.93 -15.92 -25.33
N PRO A 282 49.36 -14.88 -26.05
CA PRO A 282 50.70 -14.37 -25.83
C PRO A 282 50.67 -12.89 -25.42
N PRO A 283 51.67 -12.42 -24.65
CA PRO A 283 51.72 -11.05 -24.12
C PRO A 283 52.56 -10.13 -25.01
N CYS A 284 52.14 -8.89 -25.18
CA CYS A 284 52.93 -7.71 -25.54
C CYS A 284 51.98 -6.52 -25.53
N GLY A 285 52.32 -5.31 -25.10
CA GLY A 285 53.58 -4.72 -24.73
C GLY A 285 53.30 -3.23 -24.56
N SER A 286 53.95 -2.63 -23.58
CA SER A 286 53.99 -1.20 -23.28
C SER A 286 54.17 -0.30 -24.51
N SER A 287 53.37 0.76 -24.65
CA SER A 287 53.90 2.06 -25.06
C SER A 287 52.95 3.21 -24.68
N ALA A 288 53.56 4.22 -24.07
CA ALA A 288 52.97 5.50 -23.76
C ALA A 288 52.89 6.37 -25.02
N ARG A 289 51.79 7.13 -25.18
CA ARG A 289 51.79 8.53 -25.64
C ARG A 289 50.40 9.16 -25.48
N PRO A 290 50.30 10.43 -25.03
CA PRO A 290 49.06 11.18 -24.90
C PRO A 290 48.78 12.10 -26.11
N CYS A 291 47.61 12.76 -26.06
CA CYS A 291 47.12 13.91 -26.85
C CYS A 291 46.23 13.62 -28.09
N PRO A 292 45.37 14.57 -28.54
CA PRO A 292 45.01 15.87 -27.95
C PRO A 292 43.49 16.16 -27.84
N ALA A 293 43.21 17.25 -27.13
CA ALA A 293 41.90 17.86 -26.93
C ALA A 293 41.41 18.70 -28.13
N THR A 294 40.19 19.24 -27.96
CA THR A 294 39.40 20.20 -28.78
C THR A 294 38.54 19.52 -29.87
N CYS A 295 37.29 19.88 -30.12
CA CYS A 295 36.43 20.98 -29.66
C CYS A 295 34.97 20.62 -29.98
N GLY A 296 34.01 21.02 -29.14
CA GLY A 296 32.59 20.76 -29.39
C GLY A 296 31.70 21.18 -28.23
N GLY A 297 31.75 22.46 -27.87
CA GLY A 297 30.97 23.04 -26.78
C GLY A 297 29.47 22.86 -26.97
N ARG A 298 28.81 22.27 -25.97
CA ARG A 298 27.41 22.56 -25.62
C ARG A 298 27.26 22.46 -24.11
N THR A 299 27.24 23.63 -23.48
CA THR A 299 26.94 23.82 -22.07
C THR A 299 25.52 23.33 -21.78
N ILE A 300 25.39 22.18 -21.11
CA ILE A 300 24.12 21.72 -20.56
C ILE A 300 23.79 22.64 -19.37
N ARG A 301 22.93 23.63 -19.63
CA ARG A 301 22.32 24.46 -18.61
C ARG A 301 21.50 23.54 -17.70
N ARG A 302 21.99 23.26 -16.48
CA ARG A 302 21.23 22.58 -15.42
C ARG A 302 19.96 23.39 -15.14
N ARG A 303 18.83 23.02 -15.75
CA ARG A 303 17.51 23.47 -15.28
C ARG A 303 17.29 22.79 -13.93
N ARG A 304 17.40 23.57 -12.86
CA ARG A 304 16.81 23.20 -11.57
C ARG A 304 15.33 22.93 -11.82
N ALA A 305 14.91 21.68 -11.71
CA ALA A 305 13.50 21.34 -11.61
C ALA A 305 12.96 22.05 -10.36
N ARG A 306 12.12 23.07 -10.55
CA ARG A 306 11.29 23.58 -9.47
C ARG A 306 10.27 22.50 -9.19
N CYS A 307 10.25 21.96 -7.97
CA CYS A 307 9.13 21.15 -7.50
C CYS A 307 7.85 21.97 -7.70
N ALA A 308 6.93 21.46 -8.51
CA ALA A 308 5.61 22.05 -8.63
C ALA A 308 4.87 21.88 -7.29
N ARG A 309 4.14 22.93 -6.90
CA ARG A 309 3.35 22.97 -5.66
C ARG A 309 2.24 21.91 -5.69
N PRO A 310 1.89 21.27 -4.57
CA PRO A 310 0.80 20.28 -4.51
C PRO A 310 -0.56 20.83 -4.99
N SER A 311 -0.79 22.13 -4.83
CA SER A 311 -2.05 22.79 -5.24
C SER A 311 -2.20 22.99 -6.75
N THR A 312 -1.14 22.86 -7.54
CA THR A 312 -1.19 23.02 -9.02
C THR A 312 -1.62 21.76 -9.78
N ILE A 313 -1.61 20.58 -9.15
CA ILE A 313 -2.12 19.34 -9.76
C ILE A 313 -3.66 19.40 -9.93
N TRP A 314 -4.33 20.23 -9.12
CA TRP A 314 -5.79 20.32 -9.07
C TRP A 314 -6.42 21.38 -9.99
N ARG A 315 -5.63 22.17 -10.72
CA ARG A 315 -6.17 23.12 -11.71
C ARG A 315 -5.47 22.98 -13.05
N SER A 316 -6.29 22.72 -14.07
CA SER A 316 -6.03 22.80 -15.52
C SER A 316 -5.27 21.65 -16.20
N ARG A 317 -6.01 20.57 -16.52
CA ARG A 317 -5.97 19.96 -17.87
C ARG A 317 -7.39 19.94 -18.45
N PRO A 318 -7.62 20.41 -19.69
CA PRO A 318 -8.93 20.27 -20.33
C PRO A 318 -9.10 18.82 -20.77
N ARG A 319 -9.85 18.02 -20.00
CA ARG A 319 -10.27 16.66 -20.41
C ARG A 319 -11.38 16.77 -21.46
N ARG A 320 -11.19 16.11 -22.60
CA ARG A 320 -12.26 15.82 -23.57
C ARG A 320 -13.05 14.63 -23.02
N GLY A 321 -14.32 14.86 -22.65
CA GLY A 321 -15.22 13.82 -22.14
C GLY A 321 -16.19 14.36 -21.07
N PRO A 322 -17.42 13.83 -20.97
CA PRO A 322 -18.41 14.34 -20.03
C PRO A 322 -17.95 14.13 -18.58
N ARG A 323 -17.99 15.21 -17.80
CA ARG A 323 -17.64 15.23 -16.37
C ARG A 323 -18.54 14.28 -15.57
N ARG A 324 -18.09 13.07 -15.26
CA ARG A 324 -18.65 12.32 -14.13
C ARG A 324 -18.01 12.85 -12.85
N ARG A 325 -18.77 13.68 -12.14
CA ARG A 325 -18.44 14.18 -10.81
C ARG A 325 -18.58 13.01 -9.84
N TRP A 326 -17.59 12.79 -8.97
CA TRP A 326 -17.68 11.86 -7.83
C TRP A 326 -19.05 12.03 -7.15
N ARG A 327 -19.89 10.99 -7.19
CA ARG A 327 -21.15 10.98 -6.43
C ARG A 327 -20.82 10.48 -5.05
N ALA A 328 -21.05 11.31 -4.04
CA ALA A 328 -21.14 10.83 -2.66
C ALA A 328 -22.22 9.75 -2.62
N ALA A 329 -21.89 8.57 -2.11
CA ALA A 329 -22.84 7.50 -1.90
C ALA A 329 -24.03 8.00 -1.07
N ARG A 330 -25.25 7.90 -1.61
CA ARG A 330 -26.47 8.09 -0.81
C ARG A 330 -26.74 6.80 -0.04
N PRO A 331 -27.10 6.87 1.25
CA PRO A 331 -27.47 5.68 2.00
C PRO A 331 -28.72 5.02 1.41
N SER A 332 -28.69 3.69 1.27
CA SER A 332 -29.86 2.89 0.88
C SER A 332 -30.92 2.93 1.99
N PRO A 333 -32.21 3.14 1.66
CA PRO A 333 -33.28 3.20 2.66
C PRO A 333 -33.72 1.78 3.03
N SER A 334 -32.93 1.05 3.83
CA SER A 334 -33.37 -0.24 4.37
C SER A 334 -32.84 -0.60 5.77
N THR A 335 -31.98 0.24 6.38
CA THR A 335 -31.46 -0.02 7.73
C THR A 335 -32.12 0.79 8.85
N GLU A 336 -32.93 1.80 8.54
CA GLU A 336 -33.51 2.70 9.55
C GLU A 336 -34.75 2.12 10.28
N ARG A 337 -35.26 0.96 9.87
CA ARG A 337 -36.46 0.35 10.47
C ARG A 337 -36.21 -0.69 11.57
N ARG A 338 -34.94 -1.00 11.89
CA ARG A 338 -34.61 -2.08 12.84
C ARG A 338 -34.00 -1.62 14.18
N GLU A 339 -33.66 -0.34 14.34
CA GLU A 339 -33.08 0.19 15.58
C GLU A 339 -34.04 1.04 16.44
N GLY A 340 -35.24 1.38 15.93
CA GLY A 340 -36.23 2.19 16.65
C GLY A 340 -37.08 1.47 17.71
N ARG A 341 -36.82 0.20 18.04
CA ARG A 341 -37.68 -0.61 18.93
C ARG A 341 -36.94 -1.37 20.03
N LYS A 342 -35.91 -0.78 20.63
CA LYS A 342 -35.23 -1.36 21.82
C LYS A 342 -34.73 -0.36 22.87
N ARG A 343 -35.33 0.83 22.95
CA ARG A 343 -35.06 1.78 24.04
C ARG A 343 -36.35 2.41 24.54
N ASP A 344 -37.17 1.61 25.22
CA ASP A 344 -38.01 2.10 26.31
C ASP A 344 -38.52 0.90 27.11
N GLY A 345 -38.10 0.80 28.37
CA GLY A 345 -38.48 -0.33 29.21
C GLY A 345 -37.65 -0.45 30.50
N GLY A 346 -37.96 0.40 31.48
CA GLY A 346 -38.00 -0.04 32.87
C GLY A 346 -36.76 0.20 33.74
N ARG A 347 -36.70 1.38 34.37
CA ARG A 347 -36.05 1.54 35.68
C ARG A 347 -36.78 2.57 36.53
N ARG A 348 -37.67 2.11 37.41
CA ARG A 348 -38.05 2.80 38.65
C ARG A 348 -38.29 1.74 39.74
N ARG A 349 -37.47 1.80 40.79
CA ARG A 349 -37.76 1.26 42.13
C ARG A 349 -38.31 2.42 42.96
N ASP A 350 -39.37 2.20 43.72
CA ASP A 350 -39.39 2.36 45.19
C ASP A 350 -40.78 2.19 45.79
N GLY A 351 -40.80 1.56 46.98
CA GLY A 351 -41.77 1.80 48.05
C GLY A 351 -42.90 0.79 48.24
N GLY A 352 -42.90 0.07 49.37
CA GLY A 352 -44.17 -0.45 49.95
C GLY A 352 -44.13 -1.77 50.74
N ARG A 353 -43.77 -1.66 52.03
CA ARG A 353 -44.08 -2.50 53.21
C ARG A 353 -45.08 -3.68 53.11
N GLY A 354 -44.77 -4.75 53.86
CA GLY A 354 -45.75 -5.69 54.47
C GLY A 354 -45.17 -7.12 54.64
N ARG A 355 -44.53 -7.44 55.77
CA ARG A 355 -45.03 -8.17 56.97
C ARG A 355 -45.27 -9.69 56.80
N GLY A 356 -44.63 -10.44 57.69
CA GLY A 356 -44.96 -11.82 58.12
C GLY A 356 -44.36 -12.90 57.23
N GLY A 357 -43.68 -13.95 57.69
CA GLY A 357 -43.50 -14.53 59.02
C GLY A 357 -43.25 -16.03 58.80
N GLY A 358 -42.33 -16.64 59.55
CA GLY A 358 -42.25 -18.09 59.71
C GLY A 358 -41.25 -18.85 58.82
N ALA A 359 -40.08 -19.17 59.38
CA ALA A 359 -39.46 -20.49 59.24
C ALA A 359 -40.11 -21.44 60.28
N PRO A 360 -39.81 -22.76 60.40
CA PRO A 360 -38.74 -23.57 59.77
C PRO A 360 -39.16 -25.03 59.38
N GLY A 361 -38.18 -25.88 59.03
CA GLY A 361 -38.27 -27.35 59.11
C GLY A 361 -38.21 -28.06 57.74
N VAL A 362 -37.08 -28.58 57.27
CA VAL A 362 -36.47 -29.91 57.60
C VAL A 362 -37.37 -31.10 57.19
N GLY A 363 -36.85 -31.96 56.30
CA GLY A 363 -37.09 -33.40 56.41
C GLY A 363 -37.55 -34.15 55.15
N ALA A 364 -36.62 -34.91 54.59
CA ALA A 364 -36.77 -36.28 54.08
C ALA A 364 -37.49 -36.58 52.73
N ARG A 365 -36.71 -37.29 51.89
CA ARG A 365 -37.05 -38.36 50.91
C ARG A 365 -38.08 -39.38 51.48
N PRO A 366 -38.72 -40.29 50.70
CA PRO A 366 -38.22 -40.94 49.47
C PRO A 366 -39.26 -41.21 48.35
N GLU A 367 -38.79 -41.44 47.12
CA GLU A 367 -38.74 -42.74 46.40
C GLU A 367 -37.95 -42.56 45.10
#